data_AF-A0A3C0YPE4-F1
#
_entry.id   AF-A0A3C0YPE4-F1
#
_cell.length_a   1.000
_cell.length_b   1.000
_cell.length_c   1.000
_cell.angle_alpha   90.00
_cell.angle_beta   90.00
_cell.angle_gamma   90.00
#
_symmetry.space_group_name_H-M   'P 1'
#
loop_
_entity.id
_entity.type
_entity.pdbx_description
1 polymer ?
#
loop_
_entity_poly.entity_id
_entity_poly.type
_entity_poly.pdbx_seq_one_letter_code
_entity_poly.pdbx_strand_id
1 'polypeptide(L)' 'MNRKTIFIFICIFALAVLAISPFVGSVRIPLSALFDFDRVSVESQVFYSLRLPRVLTAFLAGAALACCGVALQ' A
#
# COMPACT_ATOMS: atom_id res chain seq x y z
N MET A 1 3.53 2.69 27.88
CA MET A 1 3.16 3.20 26.54
C MET A 1 1.64 3.30 26.48
N ASN A 2 1.07 4.49 26.24
CA ASN A 2 -0.37 4.68 26.31
C ASN A 2 -1.07 3.97 25.15
N ARG A 3 -2.23 3.34 25.39
CA ARG A 3 -3.02 2.65 24.34
C ARG A 3 -3.26 3.53 23.10
N LYS A 4 -3.47 4.83 23.30
CA LYS A 4 -3.60 5.83 22.22
C LYS A 4 -2.32 5.96 21.39
N THR A 5 -1.16 5.99 22.04
CA THR A 5 0.15 6.06 21.37
C THR A 5 0.42 4.80 20.53
N ILE A 6 0.06 3.62 21.05
CA ILE A 6 0.19 2.35 20.31
C ILE A 6 -0.67 2.37 19.04
N PHE A 7 -1.93 2.78 19.16
CA PHE A 7 -2.84 2.87 18.03
C PHE A 7 -2.33 3.84 16.95
N ILE A 8 -1.88 5.03 17.36
CA ILE A 8 -1.30 6.03 16.46
C ILE A 8 -0.07 5.46 15.74
N PHE A 9 0.82 4.76 16.45
CA PHE A 9 1.99 4.13 15.85
C PHE A 9 1.63 3.09 14.79
N ILE A 10 0.64 2.24 15.06
CA ILE A 10 0.17 1.22 14.10
C ILE A 10 -0.43 1.89 12.86
N CYS A 11 -1.25 2.93 13.02
CA CYS A 11 -1.81 3.68 11.89
C CYS A 11 -0.72 4.33 11.04
N ILE A 12 0.28 4.96 11.65
CA ILE A 12 1.42 5.56 10.94
C ILE A 12 2.19 4.49 10.17
N PHE A 13 2.46 3.35 10.82
CA PHE A 13 3.15 2.24 10.19
C PHE A 13 2.36 1.68 8.99
N ALA A 14 1.05 1.51 9.12
CA ALA A 14 0.19 1.06 8.04
C ALA A 14 0.21 2.01 6.83
N LEU A 15 0.14 3.33 7.07
CA LEU A 15 0.25 4.34 6.03
C LEU A 15 1.62 4.34 5.35
N ALA A 16 2.70 4.20 6.14
CA ALA A 16 4.05 4.11 5.60
C ALA A 16 4.20 2.88 4.69
N VAL A 17 3.69 1.72 5.08
CA VAL A 17 3.72 0.50 4.25
C VAL A 17 2.91 0.68 2.97
N LEU A 18 1.72 1.27 3.04
CA LEU A 18 0.90 1.58 1.85
C LEU A 18 1.61 2.52 0.88
N ALA A 19 2.35 3.49 1.39
CA ALA A 19 3.10 4.44 0.57
C ALA A 19 4.38 3.83 -0.02
N ILE A 20 5.09 2.97 0.71
CA ILE A 20 6.39 2.41 0.28
C ILE A 20 6.20 1.18 -0.62
N SER A 21 5.21 0.33 -0.35
CA SER A 21 4.99 -0.94 -1.04
C SER A 21 4.85 -0.83 -2.58
N PRO A 22 4.17 0.19 -3.15
CA PRO A 22 4.12 0.37 -4.61
C PRO A 22 5.50 0.60 -5.28
N PHE A 23 6.44 1.18 -4.52
CA PHE A 23 7.80 1.48 -5.00
C PHE A 23 8.77 0.31 -4.88
N VAL A 24 8.48 -0.66 -4.01
CA VAL A 24 9.31 -1.84 -3.81
C VAL A 24 8.97 -2.88 -4.90
N GLY A 25 9.84 -3.03 -5.89
CA GLY A 25 9.66 -4.01 -6.96
C GLY A 25 10.86 -4.11 -7.91
N SER A 26 10.81 -5.11 -8.81
CA SER A 26 11.94 -5.49 -9.67
C SER A 26 12.33 -4.45 -10.73
N VAL A 27 11.46 -3.46 -10.99
CA VAL A 27 11.73 -2.34 -11.91
C VAL A 27 11.86 -1.07 -11.08
N ARG A 28 12.99 -0.37 -11.22
CA ARG A 28 13.20 0.96 -10.61
C ARG A 28 12.30 1.94 -11.33
N ILE A 29 11.21 2.35 -10.67
CA ILE A 29 10.31 3.36 -11.23
C ILE A 29 10.87 4.72 -10.79
N PRO A 30 11.35 5.58 -11.71
CA PRO A 30 11.76 6.92 -11.35
C PRO A 30 10.55 7.71 -10.86
N LEU A 31 10.70 8.54 -9.81
CA LEU A 31 9.58 9.34 -9.26
C LEU A 31 8.94 10.27 -10.31
N SER A 32 9.62 10.56 -11.42
CA SER A 32 9.04 11.28 -12.56
C SER A 32 7.89 10.51 -13.24
N ALA A 33 7.93 9.17 -13.25
CA ALA A 33 6.87 8.33 -13.82
C ALA A 33 5.60 8.27 -12.94
N LEU A 34 5.66 8.72 -11.67
CA LEU A 34 4.46 8.91 -10.83
C LEU A 34 3.60 10.08 -11.27
N PHE A 35 4.21 11.10 -11.89
CA PHE A 35 3.51 12.28 -12.37
C PHE A 35 3.07 12.14 -13.83
N ASP A 36 3.55 11.09 -14.52
CA ASP A 36 3.11 10.74 -15.87
C ASP A 36 1.84 9.87 -15.82
N PHE A 37 0.71 10.51 -15.50
CA PHE A 37 -0.62 9.90 -15.50
C PHE A 37 -1.09 9.46 -16.90
N ASP A 38 -0.40 9.93 -17.94
CA ASP A 38 -0.71 9.65 -19.34
C ASP A 38 -0.32 8.21 -19.75
N ARG A 39 0.34 7.46 -18.84
CA ARG A 39 0.76 6.06 -19.03
C ARG A 39 1.63 5.85 -20.27
N VAL A 40 2.38 6.88 -20.67
CA VAL A 40 3.21 6.87 -21.88
C VAL A 40 4.38 5.90 -21.73
N SER A 41 4.91 5.76 -20.51
CA SER A 41 5.93 4.76 -20.19
C SER A 41 5.31 3.45 -19.67
N VAL A 42 5.86 2.31 -20.13
CA VAL A 42 5.55 0.96 -19.64
C VAL A 42 5.68 0.88 -18.12
N GLU A 43 6.59 1.65 -17.52
CA GLU A 43 6.79 1.71 -16.07
C GLU A 43 5.60 2.32 -15.32
N SER A 44 5.01 3.40 -15.87
CA SER A 44 3.82 4.05 -15.31
C SER A 44 2.59 3.13 -15.46
N GLN A 45 2.47 2.43 -16.60
CA GLN A 45 1.41 1.45 -16.79
C GLN A 45 1.50 0.30 -15.76
N VAL A 46 2.70 -0.25 -15.51
CA VAL A 46 2.90 -1.30 -14.51
C VAL A 46 2.58 -0.78 -13.10
N PHE A 47 2.94 0.47 -12.78
CA PHE A 47 2.63 1.08 -11.49
C PHE A 47 1.12 1.17 -11.25
N TYR A 48 0.38 1.82 -12.16
CA TYR A 48 -1.04 2.09 -11.98
C TYR A 48 -1.94 0.88 -12.25
N SER A 49 -1.61 0.03 -13.22
CA SER A 49 -2.46 -1.11 -13.60
C SER A 49 -2.18 -2.37 -12.80
N LEU A 50 -1.00 -2.53 -12.19
CA LEU A 50 -0.63 -3.76 -11.49
C LEU A 50 -0.26 -3.54 -10.02
N ARG A 51 0.68 -2.63 -9.73
CA ARG A 51 1.21 -2.50 -8.36
C ARG A 51 0.23 -1.82 -7.42
N LEU A 52 -0.32 -0.68 -7.82
CA LEU A 52 -1.28 0.09 -7.03
C LEU A 52 -2.53 -0.73 -6.65
N PRO A 53 -3.23 -1.40 -7.60
CA PRO A 53 -4.37 -2.24 -7.23
C PRO A 53 -3.97 -3.42 -6.34
N ARG A 54 -2.80 -4.05 -6.56
CA ARG A 54 -2.31 -5.16 -5.72
C ARG A 54 -2.05 -4.75 -4.27
N VAL A 55 -1.47 -3.57 -4.03
CA VAL A 55 -1.20 -3.10 -2.65
C VAL A 55 -2.50 -2.81 -1.92
N LEU A 56 -3.47 -2.18 -2.60
CA LEU A 56 -4.79 -1.91 -2.02
C LEU A 56 -5.55 -3.21 -1.70
N THR A 57 -5.58 -4.17 -2.62
CA THR A 57 -6.27 -5.45 -2.38
C THR A 57 -5.62 -6.25 -1.25
N ALA A 58 -4.29 -6.29 -1.17
CA ALA A 58 -3.58 -6.95 -0.08
C ALA A 58 -3.87 -6.30 1.29
N PHE A 59 -3.90 -4.96 1.34
CA PHE A 59 -4.24 -4.24 2.57
C PHE A 59 -5.69 -4.51 3.01
N LEU A 60 -6.64 -4.42 2.09
CA LEU A 60 -8.05 -4.69 2.36
C LEU A 60 -8.29 -6.15 2.78
N ALA A 61 -7.64 -7.11 2.12
CA ALA A 61 -7.73 -8.52 2.49
C ALA A 61 -7.18 -8.78 3.91
N GLY A 62 -6.04 -8.18 4.26
CA GLY A 62 -5.49 -8.27 5.61
C GLY A 62 -6.39 -7.62 6.67
N ALA A 63 -6.97 -6.46 6.37
CA ALA A 63 -7.93 -5.79 7.25
C ALA A 63 -9.20 -6.64 7.46
N ALA A 64 -9.75 -7.22 6.40
CA ALA A 64 -10.90 -8.13 6.49
C ALA A 64 -10.59 -9.34 7.36
N LEU A 65 -9.41 -9.97 7.19
CA LEU A 65 -8.97 -11.09 8.03
C LEU A 65 -8.83 -10.71 9.50
N ALA A 66 -8.27 -9.54 9.81
CA ALA A 66 -8.16 -9.05 11.18
C ALA A 66 -9.54 -8.80 11.82
N CYS A 67 -10.47 -8.19 11.07
CA CYS A 67 -11.85 -7.96 11.50
C CYS A 67 -12.61 -9.28 11.75
N CYS A 68 -12.51 -10.24 10.82
CA CYS A 68 -13.11 -11.56 11.01
C CYS A 68 -12.48 -12.29 12.21
N GLY A 69 -11.17 -12.15 12.41
CA GLY A 69 -10.47 -12.75 13.55
C GLY A 69 -10.97 -12.26 14.90
N VAL A 70 -11.27 -10.96 15.05
CA VAL A 70 -11.84 -10.43 16.30
C VAL A 70 -13.34 -10.73 16.43
N ALA A 71 -14.08 -10.85 15.32
CA ALA A 71 -15.51 -11.15 15.35
C ALA A 71 -15.82 -12.62 15.69
N LEU A 72 -14.92 -13.54 15.32
CA LEU A 72 -15.06 -14.98 15.57
C LEU A 72 -14.39 -15.46 16.87
N GLN A 73 -13.63 -14.59 17.52
CA GLN A 73 -12.94 -14.86 18.79
C GLN A 73 -13.89 -14.80 19.98
#